data_AF-W1XYR6-F1
#
_entry.id   AF-W1XYR6-F1
#
_cell.length_a   1.000
_cell.length_b   1.000
_cell.length_c   1.000
_cell.angle_alpha   90.00
_cell.angle_beta   90.00
_cell.angle_gamma   90.00
#
_symmetry.space_group_name_H-M   'P 1'
#
loop_
_entity.id
_entity.type
_entity.pdbx_description
1 polymer ?
#
loop_
_entity_poly.entity_id
_entity_poly.type
_entity_poly.pdbx_seq_one_letter_code
_entity_poly.pdbx_strand_id
1 'polypeptide(L)'
;TLFRSERTENRPDSRVELHLHTKMSDKDALVSVKDLFKTIKKWGHPAVAITDHGVVQAFPEAQALGKELGVKVIYGVEGYLI
;
A
#
# COMPACT_ATOMS: atom_id res chain seq x y z
N THR A 1 2.68 4.31 29.95
CA THR A 1 2.39 4.39 28.50
C THR A 1 3.57 3.78 27.78
N LEU A 2 3.40 2.62 27.12
CA LEU A 2 4.52 1.90 26.51
C LEU A 2 4.97 2.65 25.25
N PHE A 3 6.17 3.24 25.27
CA PHE A 3 6.84 3.74 24.09
C PHE A 3 7.31 2.54 23.26
N ARG A 4 6.48 2.10 22.31
CA ARG A 4 6.87 1.05 21.37
C ARG A 4 7.70 1.67 20.25
N SER A 5 8.87 1.10 20.00
CA SER A 5 9.68 1.47 18.84
C SER A 5 8.93 1.16 17.54
N GLU A 6 9.12 2.01 16.53
CA GLU A 6 8.50 1.84 15.22
C GLU A 6 9.02 0.56 14.54
N ARG A 7 8.16 -0.13 13.79
CA ARG A 7 8.56 -1.33 13.03
C ARG A 7 9.57 -0.97 11.95
N THR A 8 10.66 -1.75 11.88
CA THR A 8 11.66 -1.72 10.81
C THR A 8 11.63 -3.03 10.02
N GLU A 9 12.17 -2.99 8.79
CA GLU A 9 12.34 -4.17 7.93
C GLU A 9 13.84 -4.40 7.73
N ASN A 10 14.33 -5.56 8.17
CA ASN A 10 15.77 -5.90 8.19
C ASN A 10 16.06 -7.21 7.45
N ARG A 11 15.10 -7.71 6.68
CA ARG A 11 15.30 -8.93 5.88
C ARG A 11 16.35 -8.70 4.78
N PRO A 12 17.15 -9.73 4.45
CA PRO A 12 18.12 -9.65 3.36
C PRO A 12 17.45 -9.61 1.98
N ASP A 13 16.20 -10.09 1.88
CA ASP A 13 15.39 -10.08 0.66
C ASP A 13 14.24 -9.07 0.73
N SER A 14 13.82 -8.56 -0.43
CA SER A 14 12.75 -7.57 -0.51
C SER A 14 11.37 -8.22 -0.58
N ARG A 15 10.44 -7.73 0.24
CA ARG A 15 9.02 -8.12 0.21
C ARG A 15 8.23 -7.26 -0.77
N VAL A 16 7.21 -7.85 -1.37
CA VAL A 16 6.14 -7.13 -2.11
C VAL A 16 4.81 -7.47 -1.45
N GLU A 17 4.03 -6.45 -1.10
CA GLU A 17 2.65 -6.63 -0.63
C GLU A 17 1.72 -6.76 -1.84
N LEU A 18 0.90 -7.80 -1.85
CA LEU A 18 0.06 -8.16 -3.01
C LEU A 18 -1.44 -8.05 -2.74
N HIS A 19 -1.84 -7.87 -1.48
CA HIS A 19 -3.24 -7.69 -1.09
C HIS A 19 -3.32 -6.60 -0.01
N LEU A 20 -3.86 -5.45 -0.37
CA LEU A 20 -3.90 -4.29 0.52
C LEU A 20 -5.09 -3.37 0.22
N HIS A 21 -5.73 -2.93 1.30
CA HIS A 21 -6.84 -2.00 1.29
C HIS A 21 -6.39 -0.60 1.73
N THR A 22 -6.93 0.41 1.06
CA THR A 22 -6.78 1.83 1.37
C THR A 22 -8.11 2.40 1.87
N LYS A 23 -8.12 3.66 2.31
CA LYS A 23 -9.36 4.38 2.67
C LYS A 23 -10.44 4.41 1.56
N MET A 24 -10.11 4.02 0.33
CA MET A 24 -11.10 3.88 -0.75
C MET A 24 -11.93 2.59 -0.64
N SER A 25 -11.50 1.61 0.14
CA SER A 25 -12.37 0.53 0.63
C SER A 25 -13.34 1.09 1.66
N ASP A 26 -14.57 1.40 1.22
CA ASP A 26 -15.55 2.16 2.01
C ASP A 26 -15.80 1.53 3.39
N LYS A 27 -15.59 2.33 4.45
CA LYS A 27 -15.76 1.98 5.87
C LYS A 27 -14.96 0.77 6.37
N ASP A 28 -13.97 0.30 5.62
CA ASP A 28 -13.19 -0.88 5.98
C ASP A 28 -11.76 -0.54 6.40
N ALA A 29 -11.00 0.14 5.53
CA ALA A 29 -9.58 0.38 5.76
C ALA A 29 -9.26 1.82 6.18
N LEU A 30 -8.26 1.94 7.07
CA LEU A 30 -7.85 3.22 7.67
C LEU A 30 -6.59 3.83 7.03
N VAL A 31 -5.92 3.10 6.14
CA VAL A 31 -4.60 3.49 5.60
C VAL A 31 -4.78 4.44 4.41
N SER A 32 -4.15 5.63 4.50
CA SER A 32 -4.08 6.56 3.36
C SER A 32 -3.02 6.09 2.35
N VAL A 33 -3.22 6.39 1.06
CA VAL A 33 -2.23 6.04 0.02
C VAL A 33 -0.89 6.74 0.32
N LYS A 34 -0.91 7.99 0.76
CA LYS A 34 0.30 8.72 1.18
C LYS A 34 1.10 8.01 2.29
N ASP A 35 0.44 7.56 3.36
CA ASP A 35 1.13 6.90 4.48
C ASP A 35 1.59 5.49 4.12
N LEU A 36 0.84 4.80 3.27
CA LEU A 36 1.26 3.56 2.65
C LEU A 36 2.60 3.74 1.91
N PHE A 37 2.67 4.67 0.96
CA PHE A 37 3.86 4.83 0.13
C PHE A 37 5.08 5.29 0.93
N LYS A 38 4.91 6.11 1.98
CA LYS A 38 5.99 6.42 2.93
C LYS A 38 6.53 5.16 3.59
N THR A 39 5.65 4.27 4.04
CA THR A 39 6.02 3.01 4.70
C THR A 39 6.73 2.07 3.74
N ILE A 40 6.17 1.86 2.53
CA ILE A 40 6.76 1.04 1.47
C ILE A 40 8.16 1.53 1.10
N LYS A 41 8.34 2.84 0.96
CA LYS A 41 9.66 3.43 0.68
C LYS A 41 10.63 3.23 1.84
N LYS A 42 10.19 3.46 3.08
CA LYS A 42 11.01 3.29 4.29
C LYS A 42 11.47 1.84 4.46
N TRP A 43 10.61 0.87 4.15
CA TRP A 43 10.93 -0.55 4.22
C TRP A 43 11.69 -1.07 2.99
N GLY A 44 11.93 -0.23 1.98
CA GLY A 44 12.68 -0.62 0.78
C GLY A 44 11.96 -1.65 -0.09
N HIS A 45 10.63 -1.70 -0.04
CA HIS A 45 9.85 -2.58 -0.90
C HIS A 45 9.88 -2.08 -2.36
N PRO A 46 10.20 -2.94 -3.36
CA PRO A 46 10.32 -2.52 -4.75
C PRO A 46 8.97 -2.26 -5.43
N ALA A 47 7.90 -2.86 -4.90
CA ALA A 47 6.55 -2.73 -5.42
C ALA A 47 5.49 -2.88 -4.31
N VAL A 48 4.28 -2.42 -4.60
CA VAL A 48 3.09 -2.61 -3.75
C VAL A 48 1.84 -2.73 -4.61
N ALA A 49 0.95 -3.66 -4.26
CA ALA A 49 -0.39 -3.76 -4.85
C ALA A 49 -1.41 -2.92 -4.10
N ILE A 50 -2.39 -2.40 -4.84
CA ILE A 50 -3.63 -1.84 -4.30
C ILE A 50 -4.76 -2.73 -4.78
N THR A 51 -5.57 -3.24 -3.84
CA THR A 51 -6.65 -4.19 -4.09
C THR A 51 -7.88 -3.81 -3.27
N ASP A 52 -8.35 -2.57 -3.42
CA ASP A 52 -9.55 -2.09 -2.72
C ASP A 52 -10.80 -2.92 -3.06
N HIS A 53 -11.77 -2.93 -2.14
CA HIS A 53 -13.03 -3.64 -2.24
C HIS A 53 -13.89 -3.14 -3.40
N GLY A 54 -13.93 -3.87 -4.52
CA GLY A 54 -14.80 -3.60 -5.66
C GLY A 54 -14.57 -2.25 -6.38
N VAL A 55 -13.53 -1.49 -6.02
CA VAL A 55 -13.25 -0.15 -6.54
C VAL A 55 -11.78 0.05 -6.85
N VAL A 56 -11.47 1.09 -7.63
CA VAL A 56 -10.11 1.46 -8.06
C VAL A 56 -9.80 2.94 -7.85
N GLN A 57 -10.52 3.61 -6.94
CA GLN A 57 -10.46 5.06 -6.75
C GLN A 57 -9.11 5.56 -6.24
N ALA A 58 -8.31 4.70 -5.61
CA ALA A 58 -6.97 5.03 -5.13
C ALA A 58 -5.91 5.15 -6.27
N PHE A 59 -6.23 4.70 -7.49
CA PHE A 59 -5.26 4.59 -8.58
C PHE A 59 -4.58 5.91 -8.97
N PRO A 60 -5.29 7.05 -9.11
CA PRO A 60 -4.65 8.30 -9.51
C PRO A 60 -3.61 8.78 -8.48
N GLU A 61 -3.93 8.72 -7.19
CA GLU A 61 -3.00 9.10 -6.11
C GLU A 61 -1.80 8.14 -6.06
N ALA A 62 -2.06 6.83 -6.18
CA ALA A 62 -1.02 5.81 -6.19
C ALA A 62 -0.05 5.96 -7.38
N GLN A 63 -0.56 6.28 -8.58
CA GLN A 63 0.26 6.53 -9.76
C GLN A 63 1.18 7.74 -9.55
N ALA A 64 0.67 8.84 -9.00
CA ALA A 64 1.46 10.02 -8.73
C ALA A 64 2.59 9.73 -7.72
N LEU A 65 2.25 9.10 -6.59
CA LEU A 65 3.21 8.78 -5.52
C LEU A 65 4.20 7.69 -5.93
N GLY A 66 3.76 6.68 -6.68
CA GLY A 66 4.64 5.63 -7.20
C GLY A 66 5.71 6.18 -8.12
N LYS A 67 5.34 7.11 -9.00
CA LYS A 67 6.29 7.83 -9.85
C LYS A 67 7.23 8.71 -9.04
N GLU A 68 6.72 9.47 -8.07
CA GLU A 68 7.52 10.36 -7.22
C GLU A 68 8.57 9.60 -6.40
N LEU A 69 8.18 8.48 -5.80
CA LEU A 69 9.00 7.75 -4.83
C LEU A 69 9.81 6.59 -5.44
N GLY A 70 9.63 6.32 -6.74
CA GLY A 70 10.26 5.22 -7.45
C GLY A 70 9.80 3.85 -6.94
N VAL A 71 8.50 3.73 -6.62
CA VAL A 71 7.87 2.48 -6.16
C VAL A 71 6.95 1.98 -7.28
N LYS A 72 7.13 0.73 -7.72
CA LYS A 72 6.25 0.14 -8.73
C LYS A 72 4.88 -0.16 -8.12
N VAL A 73 3.83 0.40 -8.70
CA VAL A 73 2.45 0.12 -8.30
C VAL A 73 1.93 -1.09 -9.09
N ILE A 74 1.26 -2.01 -8.40
CA ILE A 74 0.52 -3.12 -9.00
C ILE A 74 -0.96 -2.79 -8.87
N TYR A 75 -1.59 -2.47 -10.00
CA TYR A 75 -3.00 -2.09 -10.06
C TYR A 75 -3.88 -3.34 -10.02
N GLY A 76 -4.55 -3.56 -8.88
CA GLY A 76 -5.47 -4.67 -8.67
C GLY A 76 -6.83 -4.19 -8.14
N VAL A 77 -7.72 -5.14 -7.93
CA VAL A 77 -9.03 -4.93 -7.31
C VAL A 77 -9.39 -6.22 -6.60
N GLU A 78 -9.94 -6.12 -5.39
CA GLU A 78 -10.59 -7.28 -4.79
C GLU A 78 -12.03 -7.33 -5.31
N GLY A 79 -12.25 -8.17 -6.32
CA GLY A 79 -13.55 -8.33 -6.97
C GLY A 79 -14.44 -9.34 -6.24
N TYR A 80 -15.74 -9.08 -6.24
CA TYR A 80 -16.74 -10.02 -5.74
C TYR A 80 -17.15 -10.99 -6.87
N LEU A 81 -16.94 -12.30 -6.66
CA LEU A 81 -17.40 -13.36 -7.55
C LEU A 81 -18.56 -14.12 -6.91
N ILE A 82 -19.53 -14.51 -7.72
CA ILE A 82 -20.71 -15.32 -7.35
C ILE A 82 -20.71 -16.58 -8.21
#